data_AF-D3SLZ5-F1
#
_entry.id   AF-D3SLZ5-F1
#
_cell.length_a   1.000
_cell.length_b   1.000
_cell.length_c   1.000
_cell.angle_alpha   90.00
_cell.angle_beta   90.00
_cell.angle_gamma   90.00
#
_symmetry.space_group_name_H-M   'P 1'
#
loop_
_entity.id
_entity.type
_entity.pdbx_description
1 polymer ?
#
loop_
_entity_poly.entity_id
_entity_poly.type
_entity_poly.pdbx_seq_one_letter_code
_entity_poly.pdbx_strand_id
1 'polypeptide(L)'
;MKRVFVLISLAMAILVTVGNVFAQDEPPKPPIPEPSLSPDWSLVVTDFNATLYVNTRRINHLREGIVEAWTLLVPKGEWRRNWVNTLKTFLLLQGNDPNNAEKLWYITSLDKINCKTHQYTTEKFFAYSFGKTVLYSAPSQYNAWKDIVPGSIMEEVEKLVCEKHKDEPPKPPIPEPSLGPEWKLVATNPSVTLYVNTRRINYLPEGIVEVWALFVPRGEWRKTLVNRLKKNLTFKGEDPNNAERLRYVVVLYKINCRTRQYARLEEVVYSFEKTVLYSYSSQYEKWDKIIPGSFAERIEKYVCKKHKEKK
;
A
#
# COMPACT_ATOMS: atom_id res chain seq x y z
N MET A 1 67.40 44.62 -45.14
CA MET A 1 67.57 45.55 -44.01
C MET A 1 66.19 46.07 -43.60
N LYS A 2 65.84 45.92 -42.30
CA LYS A 2 64.79 46.62 -41.51
C LYS A 2 63.32 46.46 -41.99
N ARG A 3 62.48 45.60 -41.38
CA ARG A 3 61.65 45.77 -40.13
C ARG A 3 60.84 47.08 -40.15
N VAL A 4 59.50 47.06 -39.97
CA VAL A 4 58.73 47.07 -38.68
C VAL A 4 57.22 46.87 -39.04
N PHE A 5 56.48 45.85 -38.52
CA PHE A 5 55.55 45.84 -37.35
C PHE A 5 54.34 46.79 -37.50
N VAL A 6 53.04 46.53 -37.22
CA VAL A 6 52.24 45.70 -36.28
C VAL A 6 50.80 45.65 -36.89
N LEU A 7 49.94 44.61 -36.82
CA LEU A 7 48.97 44.33 -35.74
C LEU A 7 48.07 43.14 -36.14
N ILE A 8 48.02 42.15 -35.25
CA ILE A 8 46.98 41.13 -35.14
C ILE A 8 45.77 41.81 -34.47
N SER A 9 44.56 41.65 -35.00
CA SER A 9 43.32 41.61 -34.21
C SER A 9 42.15 41.00 -35.00
N LEU A 10 41.49 40.05 -34.34
CA LEU A 10 40.23 39.40 -34.68
C LEU A 10 39.14 40.38 -35.15
N ALA A 11 38.46 40.04 -36.24
CA ALA A 11 37.04 40.34 -36.45
C ALA A 11 36.47 39.40 -37.53
N MET A 12 35.99 38.23 -37.11
CA MET A 12 34.96 37.52 -37.89
C MET A 12 33.66 38.32 -37.74
N ALA A 13 33.25 38.98 -38.82
CA ALA A 13 31.92 39.58 -38.93
C ALA A 13 31.19 38.94 -40.12
N ILE A 14 30.27 38.03 -39.76
CA ILE A 14 28.89 38.00 -40.21
C ILE A 14 28.67 38.04 -41.73
N LEU A 15 28.52 36.84 -42.31
CA LEU A 15 27.70 36.65 -43.51
C LEU A 15 26.38 36.01 -43.06
N VAL A 16 25.37 36.87 -42.93
CA VAL A 16 23.97 36.49 -42.75
C VAL A 16 23.55 35.69 -43.97
N THR A 17 23.51 34.37 -43.83
CA THR A 17 22.67 33.54 -44.70
C THR A 17 21.35 33.39 -43.97
N VAL A 18 20.32 34.05 -44.51
CA VAL A 18 18.92 33.83 -44.18
C VAL A 18 18.55 32.43 -44.65
N GLY A 19 18.97 31.42 -43.88
CA GLY A 19 18.42 30.09 -43.95
C GLY A 19 17.14 30.09 -43.14
N ASN A 20 16.00 30.17 -43.81
CA ASN A 20 14.71 29.77 -43.25
C ASN A 20 14.85 28.31 -42.78
N VAL A 21 15.25 28.12 -41.52
CA VAL A 21 15.02 26.88 -40.79
C VAL A 21 13.54 26.92 -40.44
N PHE A 22 12.70 26.57 -41.42
CA PHE A 22 11.45 25.94 -41.08
C PHE A 22 11.84 24.71 -40.28
N ALA A 23 11.68 24.78 -38.96
CA ALA A 23 11.52 23.58 -38.15
C ALA A 23 10.39 22.83 -38.86
N GLN A 24 10.73 21.76 -39.59
CA GLN A 24 9.74 20.83 -40.07
C GLN A 24 9.07 20.32 -38.81
N ASP A 25 7.87 20.80 -38.54
CA ASP A 25 7.00 20.22 -37.53
C ASP A 25 7.02 18.71 -37.79
N GLU A 26 7.56 17.94 -36.85
CA GLU A 26 7.49 16.48 -36.92
C GLU A 26 6.03 16.12 -37.25
N PRO A 27 5.78 15.27 -38.25
CA PRO A 27 4.42 14.87 -38.56
C PRO A 27 3.75 14.40 -37.26
N PRO A 28 2.51 14.83 -36.99
CA PRO A 28 1.86 14.57 -35.71
C PRO A 28 1.90 13.06 -35.46
N LYS A 29 2.59 12.66 -34.39
CA LYS A 29 2.67 11.25 -33.99
C LYS A 29 1.24 10.73 -33.88
N PRO A 30 0.94 9.54 -34.44
CA PRO A 30 -0.41 8.99 -34.40
C PRO A 30 -0.91 8.97 -32.95
N PRO A 31 -2.21 9.25 -32.73
CA PRO A 31 -2.76 9.32 -31.39
C PRO A 31 -2.49 8.00 -30.67
N ILE A 32 -2.02 8.11 -29.43
CA ILE A 32 -1.76 6.94 -28.59
C ILE A 32 -3.11 6.24 -28.38
N PRO A 33 -3.22 4.95 -28.72
CA PRO A 33 -4.49 4.23 -28.59
C PRO A 33 -4.92 4.23 -27.12
N GLU A 34 -6.20 4.39 -26.85
CA GLU A 34 -6.73 4.24 -25.49
C GLU A 34 -6.57 2.78 -25.02
N PRO A 35 -6.29 2.53 -23.73
CA PRO A 35 -6.26 1.19 -23.19
C PRO A 35 -7.65 0.54 -23.25
N SER A 36 -7.70 -0.72 -23.65
CA SER A 36 -8.92 -1.53 -23.48
C SER A 36 -9.09 -1.83 -21.99
N LEU A 37 -10.04 -1.14 -21.36
CA LEU A 37 -10.34 -1.29 -19.94
C LEU A 37 -11.49 -2.27 -19.70
N SER A 38 -11.46 -2.94 -18.54
CA SER A 38 -12.62 -3.71 -18.08
C SER A 38 -13.76 -2.77 -17.67
N PRO A 39 -15.01 -3.26 -17.58
CA PRO A 39 -16.16 -2.44 -17.16
C PRO A 39 -16.02 -1.81 -15.77
N ASP A 40 -15.10 -2.33 -14.95
CA ASP A 40 -14.79 -1.82 -13.62
C ASP A 40 -14.09 -0.44 -13.63
N TRP A 41 -13.65 0.06 -14.79
CA TRP A 41 -13.05 1.39 -14.93
C TRP A 41 -14.07 2.39 -15.44
N SER A 42 -14.40 3.38 -14.61
CA SER A 42 -15.30 4.46 -14.98
C SER A 42 -14.50 5.67 -15.43
N LEU A 43 -14.88 6.24 -16.58
CA LEU A 43 -14.33 7.48 -17.07
C LEU A 43 -14.70 8.61 -16.11
N VAL A 44 -13.69 9.37 -15.65
CA VAL A 44 -13.86 10.56 -14.81
C VAL A 44 -13.87 11.79 -15.69
N VAL A 45 -12.80 11.99 -16.46
CA VAL A 45 -12.63 13.16 -17.32
C VAL A 45 -11.83 12.78 -18.55
N THR A 46 -12.14 13.45 -19.66
CA THR A 46 -11.31 13.45 -20.87
C THR A 46 -11.20 14.87 -21.39
N ASP A 47 -9.97 15.33 -21.56
CA ASP A 47 -9.66 16.64 -22.14
C ASP A 47 -8.48 16.55 -23.12
N PHE A 48 -7.93 17.70 -23.51
CA PHE A 48 -6.81 17.78 -24.44
C PHE A 48 -5.47 17.30 -23.85
N ASN A 49 -5.35 17.26 -22.53
CA ASN A 49 -4.14 16.91 -21.79
C ASN A 49 -4.19 15.51 -21.19
N ALA A 50 -5.36 14.93 -20.95
CA ALA A 50 -5.46 13.62 -20.36
C ALA A 50 -6.83 12.96 -20.54
N THR A 51 -6.83 11.64 -20.39
CA THR A 51 -8.03 10.89 -20.03
C THR A 51 -7.79 10.18 -18.71
N LEU A 52 -8.71 10.33 -17.76
CA LEU A 52 -8.61 9.74 -16.43
C LEU A 52 -9.78 8.81 -16.15
N TYR A 53 -9.46 7.67 -15.56
CA TYR A 53 -10.42 6.66 -15.12
C TYR A 53 -10.22 6.35 -13.64
N VAL A 54 -11.28 5.92 -12.97
CA VAL A 54 -11.25 5.36 -11.61
C VAL A 54 -11.73 3.92 -11.66
N ASN A 55 -11.03 3.01 -10.98
CA ASN A 55 -11.47 1.64 -10.82
C ASN A 55 -12.54 1.55 -9.73
N THR A 56 -13.81 1.51 -10.13
CA THR A 56 -14.96 1.54 -9.20
C THR A 56 -15.08 0.28 -8.35
N ARG A 57 -14.61 -0.87 -8.84
CA ARG A 57 -14.57 -2.13 -8.08
C ARG A 57 -13.52 -2.11 -6.97
N ARG A 58 -12.50 -1.27 -7.08
CA ARG A 58 -11.38 -1.17 -6.13
C ARG A 58 -11.40 0.15 -5.35
N ILE A 59 -12.57 0.75 -5.19
CA ILE A 59 -12.78 1.83 -4.21
C ILE A 59 -12.92 1.19 -2.83
N ASN A 60 -12.12 1.66 -1.87
CA ASN A 60 -12.12 1.17 -0.51
C ASN A 60 -12.33 2.35 0.46
N HIS A 61 -13.51 2.41 1.06
CA HIS A 61 -13.85 3.39 2.07
C HIS A 61 -13.19 3.02 3.41
N LEU A 62 -12.30 3.88 3.88
CA LEU A 62 -11.61 3.77 5.15
C LEU A 62 -12.35 4.56 6.24
N ARG A 63 -11.81 4.52 7.46
CA ARG A 63 -12.33 5.31 8.58
C ARG A 63 -12.10 6.80 8.33
N GLU A 64 -12.87 7.61 9.05
CA GLU A 64 -12.71 9.06 9.12
C GLU A 64 -13.01 9.82 7.81
N GLY A 65 -13.61 9.17 6.81
CA GLY A 65 -13.96 9.80 5.53
C GLY A 65 -12.81 9.76 4.52
N ILE A 66 -11.83 8.87 4.71
CA ILE A 66 -10.76 8.62 3.75
C ILE A 66 -11.19 7.51 2.79
N VAL A 67 -10.93 7.68 1.49
CA VAL A 67 -11.19 6.71 0.44
C VAL A 67 -9.89 6.35 -0.25
N GLU A 68 -9.63 5.05 -0.43
CA GLU A 68 -8.57 4.54 -1.30
C GLU A 68 -9.16 4.20 -2.67
N ALA A 69 -8.58 4.71 -3.75
CA ALA A 69 -9.03 4.43 -5.11
C ALA A 69 -7.85 4.22 -6.05
N TRP A 70 -8.02 3.31 -7.01
CA TRP A 70 -7.09 3.19 -8.12
C TRP A 70 -7.52 4.10 -9.26
N THR A 71 -6.60 4.93 -9.73
CA THR A 71 -6.80 5.79 -10.90
C THR A 71 -5.93 5.32 -12.06
N LEU A 72 -6.37 5.60 -13.28
CA LEU A 72 -5.61 5.36 -14.51
C LEU A 72 -5.62 6.63 -15.36
N LEU A 73 -4.44 7.21 -15.54
CA LEU A 73 -4.20 8.41 -16.33
C LEU A 73 -3.57 8.03 -17.67
N VAL A 74 -4.22 8.41 -18.77
CA VAL A 74 -3.68 8.39 -20.12
C VAL A 74 -3.25 9.83 -20.46
N PRO A 75 -1.97 10.20 -20.27
CA PRO A 75 -1.53 11.57 -20.52
C PRO A 75 -1.41 11.86 -22.02
N LYS A 76 -1.84 13.06 -22.42
CA LYS A 76 -1.88 13.59 -23.79
C LYS A 76 -1.17 14.95 -23.82
N GLY A 77 -0.93 15.47 -25.02
CA GLY A 77 -0.42 16.83 -25.22
C GLY A 77 0.79 17.19 -24.35
N GLU A 78 0.70 18.33 -23.67
CA GLU A 78 1.76 18.85 -22.81
C GLU A 78 1.99 17.98 -21.57
N TRP A 79 0.93 17.46 -20.97
CA TRP A 79 1.02 16.59 -19.79
C TRP A 79 1.81 15.33 -20.09
N ARG A 80 1.65 14.75 -21.27
CA ARG A 80 2.48 13.62 -21.70
C ARG A 80 3.95 14.00 -21.76
N ARG A 81 4.29 15.14 -22.36
CA ARG A 81 5.69 15.61 -22.44
C ARG A 81 6.30 15.76 -21.05
N ASN A 82 5.55 16.36 -20.13
CA ASN A 82 5.97 16.53 -18.74
C ASN A 82 6.19 15.18 -18.07
N TRP A 83 5.24 14.24 -18.17
CA TRP A 83 5.38 12.91 -17.61
C TRP A 83 6.54 12.11 -18.20
N VAL A 84 6.77 12.18 -19.51
CA VAL A 84 7.92 11.54 -20.16
C VAL A 84 9.22 12.13 -19.63
N ASN A 85 9.34 13.45 -19.50
CA ASN A 85 10.53 14.09 -18.95
C ASN A 85 10.77 13.70 -17.48
N THR A 86 9.72 13.66 -16.66
CA THR A 86 9.81 13.17 -15.27
C THR A 86 10.25 11.71 -15.23
N LEU A 87 9.68 10.86 -16.09
CA LEU A 87 10.00 9.44 -16.17
C LEU A 87 11.44 9.19 -16.64
N LYS A 88 11.98 10.00 -17.57
CA LYS A 88 13.39 9.97 -17.97
C LYS A 88 14.30 10.15 -16.75
N THR A 89 14.03 11.15 -15.93
CA THR A 89 14.78 11.39 -14.69
C THR A 89 14.69 10.19 -13.74
N PHE A 90 13.49 9.64 -13.54
CA PHE A 90 13.29 8.48 -12.65
C PHE A 90 14.00 7.21 -13.14
N LEU A 91 13.95 6.93 -14.45
CA LEU A 91 14.65 5.78 -15.04
C LEU A 91 16.16 5.94 -14.92
N LEU A 92 16.69 7.13 -15.20
CA LEU A 92 18.11 7.43 -15.09
C LEU A 92 18.63 7.21 -13.66
N LEU A 93 17.88 7.67 -12.65
CA LEU A 93 18.22 7.47 -11.23
C LEU A 93 18.23 5.99 -10.81
N GLN A 94 17.53 5.12 -11.54
CA GLN A 94 17.52 3.67 -11.32
C GLN A 94 18.56 2.92 -12.17
N GLY A 95 19.37 3.63 -12.97
CA GLY A 95 20.32 3.02 -13.89
C GLY A 95 19.67 2.38 -15.14
N ASN A 96 18.41 2.70 -15.41
CA ASN A 96 17.68 2.24 -16.59
C ASN A 96 17.86 3.22 -17.77
N ASP A 97 17.68 2.75 -19.01
CA ASP A 97 17.69 3.61 -20.19
C ASP A 97 16.53 4.63 -20.14
N PRO A 98 16.82 5.95 -20.02
CA PRO A 98 15.79 6.98 -19.94
C PRO A 98 14.93 7.06 -21.21
N ASN A 99 15.42 6.61 -22.36
CA ASN A 99 14.65 6.63 -23.61
C ASN A 99 13.44 5.68 -23.57
N ASN A 100 13.42 4.70 -22.65
CA ASN A 100 12.23 3.89 -22.42
C ASN A 100 11.02 4.71 -21.95
N ALA A 101 11.22 5.91 -21.40
CA ALA A 101 10.13 6.81 -21.04
C ALA A 101 9.26 7.20 -22.24
N GLU A 102 9.82 7.25 -23.46
CA GLU A 102 9.06 7.58 -24.68
C GLU A 102 7.98 6.55 -25.00
N LYS A 103 8.10 5.33 -24.44
CA LYS A 103 7.11 4.27 -24.58
C LYS A 103 5.92 4.43 -23.65
N LEU A 104 5.87 5.49 -22.83
CA LEU A 104 4.79 5.75 -21.89
C LEU A 104 3.43 5.72 -22.60
N TRP A 105 2.57 4.85 -22.08
CA TRP A 105 1.20 4.65 -22.52
C TRP A 105 0.20 5.21 -21.51
N TYR A 106 0.17 4.65 -20.30
CA TYR A 106 -0.67 5.12 -19.21
C TYR A 106 0.03 4.95 -17.86
N ILE A 107 -0.51 5.64 -16.87
CA ILE A 107 -0.06 5.60 -15.48
C ILE A 107 -1.21 5.10 -14.63
N THR A 108 -0.95 4.23 -13.67
CA THR A 108 -1.94 3.93 -12.62
C THR A 108 -1.39 4.31 -11.26
N SER A 109 -2.20 4.93 -10.42
CA SER A 109 -1.86 5.22 -9.04
C SER A 109 -2.88 4.65 -8.07
N LEU A 110 -2.41 4.36 -6.86
CA LEU A 110 -3.26 4.15 -5.70
C LEU A 110 -3.27 5.44 -4.90
N ASP A 111 -4.42 6.10 -4.88
CA ASP A 111 -4.61 7.40 -4.26
C ASP A 111 -5.50 7.25 -3.00
N LYS A 112 -5.13 7.96 -1.94
CA LYS A 112 -5.95 8.18 -0.74
C LYS A 112 -6.52 9.58 -0.80
N ILE A 113 -7.83 9.69 -0.61
CA ILE A 113 -8.58 10.94 -0.70
C ILE A 113 -9.35 11.12 0.59
N ASN A 114 -9.14 12.23 1.30
CA ASN A 114 -9.89 12.59 2.48
C ASN A 114 -11.08 13.47 2.08
N CYS A 115 -12.26 12.87 2.00
CA CYS A 115 -13.50 13.51 1.59
C CYS A 115 -14.00 14.60 2.58
N LYS A 116 -13.38 14.73 3.77
CA LYS A 116 -13.73 15.77 4.75
C LYS A 116 -12.80 16.97 4.68
N THR A 117 -11.52 16.73 4.43
CA THR A 117 -10.51 17.81 4.40
C THR A 117 -10.15 18.23 2.98
N HIS A 118 -10.74 17.61 1.94
CA HIS A 118 -10.45 17.89 0.54
C HIS A 118 -8.96 17.77 0.23
N GLN A 119 -8.36 16.68 0.70
CA GLN A 119 -6.94 16.41 0.55
C GLN A 119 -6.72 15.04 -0.07
N TYR A 120 -5.63 14.88 -0.81
CA TYR A 120 -5.23 13.59 -1.36
C TYR A 120 -3.74 13.31 -1.16
N THR A 121 -3.38 12.03 -1.21
CA THR A 121 -2.00 11.57 -1.27
C THR A 121 -1.93 10.32 -2.15
N THR A 122 -0.86 10.20 -2.94
CA THR A 122 -0.62 9.00 -3.74
C THR A 122 0.27 8.08 -2.93
N GLU A 123 -0.09 6.80 -2.77
CA GLU A 123 0.75 5.83 -2.06
C GLU A 123 1.80 5.20 -2.97
N LYS A 124 1.43 4.93 -4.22
CA LYS A 124 2.29 4.32 -5.24
C LYS A 124 1.72 4.56 -6.62
N PHE A 125 2.60 4.52 -7.61
CA PHE A 125 2.19 4.58 -9.01
C PHE A 125 3.06 3.68 -9.88
N PHE A 126 2.52 3.36 -11.06
CA PHE A 126 3.11 2.52 -12.07
C PHE A 126 2.97 3.20 -13.42
N ALA A 127 4.05 3.29 -14.18
CA ALA A 127 4.04 3.74 -15.56
C ALA A 127 4.15 2.52 -16.48
N TYR A 128 3.27 2.43 -17.46
CA TYR A 128 3.19 1.31 -18.39
C TYR A 128 3.49 1.74 -19.81
N SER A 129 4.12 0.85 -20.58
CA SER A 129 4.13 0.94 -22.04
C SER A 129 2.98 0.18 -22.66
N PHE A 130 2.83 0.32 -23.98
CA PHE A 130 1.96 -0.54 -24.77
C PHE A 130 2.28 -2.03 -24.50
N GLY A 131 1.24 -2.86 -24.43
CA GLY A 131 1.37 -4.27 -24.00
C GLY A 131 1.41 -4.49 -22.48
N LYS A 132 1.21 -3.43 -21.67
CA LYS A 132 1.19 -3.48 -20.19
C LYS A 132 2.52 -3.85 -19.53
N THR A 133 3.64 -3.64 -20.23
CA THR A 133 4.97 -3.75 -19.62
C THR A 133 5.20 -2.59 -18.66
N VAL A 134 5.64 -2.88 -17.44
CA VAL A 134 5.99 -1.86 -16.44
C VAL A 134 7.28 -1.18 -16.87
N LEU A 135 7.21 0.13 -17.14
CA LEU A 135 8.38 0.98 -17.37
C LEU A 135 9.00 1.40 -16.05
N TYR A 136 8.17 1.74 -15.07
CA TYR A 136 8.58 2.22 -13.76
C TYR A 136 7.52 1.93 -12.71
N SER A 137 7.97 1.66 -11.49
CA SER A 137 7.11 1.58 -10.32
C SER A 137 7.83 2.12 -9.10
N ALA A 138 7.15 2.92 -8.30
CA ALA A 138 7.68 3.38 -7.02
C ALA A 138 6.57 3.58 -5.99
N PRO A 139 6.89 3.42 -4.69
CA PRO A 139 6.12 4.11 -3.67
C PRO A 139 6.22 5.62 -3.93
N SER A 140 5.15 6.36 -3.62
CA SER A 140 5.25 7.82 -3.64
C SER A 140 6.29 8.26 -2.62
N GLN A 141 7.27 9.02 -3.09
CA GLN A 141 8.31 9.61 -2.24
C GLN A 141 7.75 10.80 -1.43
N TYR A 142 6.51 11.20 -1.74
CA TYR A 142 5.80 12.32 -1.15
C TYR A 142 4.46 11.83 -0.59
N ASN A 143 4.51 11.13 0.55
CA ASN A 143 3.30 10.72 1.30
C ASN A 143 2.63 11.91 2.04
N ALA A 144 2.99 13.14 1.71
CA ALA A 144 2.33 14.32 2.25
C ALA A 144 0.93 14.46 1.64
N TRP A 145 -0.04 14.79 2.47
CA TRP A 145 -1.36 15.21 2.02
C TRP A 145 -1.23 16.52 1.26
N LYS A 146 -1.92 16.60 0.11
CA LYS A 146 -2.00 17.78 -0.75
C LYS A 146 -3.44 18.21 -0.84
N ASP A 147 -3.68 19.51 -0.79
CA ASP A 147 -5.02 20.05 -1.00
C ASP A 147 -5.49 19.77 -2.43
N ILE A 148 -6.75 19.39 -2.57
CA ILE A 148 -7.41 19.20 -3.85
C ILE A 148 -7.82 20.58 -4.34
N VAL A 149 -7.19 21.00 -5.44
CA VAL A 149 -7.44 22.33 -6.02
C VAL A 149 -8.78 22.31 -6.76
N PRO A 150 -9.69 23.28 -6.54
CA PRO A 150 -10.92 23.39 -7.31
C PRO A 150 -10.66 23.51 -8.82
N GLY A 151 -11.48 22.84 -9.62
CA GLY A 151 -11.33 22.70 -11.07
C GLY A 151 -10.22 21.75 -11.51
N SER A 152 -9.51 21.10 -10.57
CA SER A 152 -8.49 20.11 -10.92
C SER A 152 -9.11 18.76 -11.26
N ILE A 153 -8.38 17.98 -12.04
CA ILE A 153 -8.75 16.59 -12.35
C ILE A 153 -8.94 15.75 -11.06
N MET A 154 -8.22 16.07 -9.97
CA MET A 154 -8.35 15.37 -8.70
C MET A 154 -9.66 15.73 -7.97
N GLU A 155 -10.22 16.92 -8.18
CA GLU A 155 -11.55 17.27 -7.67
C GLU A 155 -12.63 16.40 -8.32
N GLU A 156 -12.53 16.11 -9.61
CA GLU A 156 -13.46 15.23 -10.30
C GLU A 156 -13.36 13.77 -9.81
N VAL A 157 -12.14 13.31 -9.49
CA VAL A 157 -11.96 12.02 -8.81
C VAL A 157 -12.63 12.04 -7.45
N GLU A 158 -12.39 13.09 -6.65
CA GLU A 158 -12.98 13.25 -5.33
C GLU A 158 -14.50 13.20 -5.39
N LYS A 159 -15.15 13.97 -6.27
CA LYS A 159 -16.61 13.96 -6.46
C LYS A 159 -17.10 12.54 -6.69
N LEU A 160 -16.51 11.80 -7.64
CA LEU A 160 -16.94 10.43 -7.95
C LEU A 160 -16.78 9.46 -6.77
N VAL A 161 -15.65 9.51 -6.06
CA VAL A 161 -15.36 8.54 -4.98
C VAL A 161 -15.98 8.93 -3.63
N CYS A 162 -16.25 10.22 -3.43
CA CYS A 162 -16.82 10.75 -2.18
C CYS A 162 -18.34 10.94 -2.24
N GLU A 163 -18.96 11.07 -3.42
CA GLU A 163 -20.43 11.13 -3.55
C GLU A 163 -21.10 9.83 -3.05
N LYS A 164 -20.50 8.66 -3.32
CA LYS A 164 -20.96 7.38 -2.72
C LYS A 164 -20.77 7.29 -1.21
N HIS A 165 -19.94 8.15 -0.63
CA HIS A 165 -19.69 8.20 0.80
C HIS A 165 -20.79 8.92 1.59
N LYS A 166 -21.68 9.67 0.92
CA LYS A 166 -22.84 10.32 1.55
C LYS A 166 -23.95 9.33 1.92
N ASP A 167 -24.06 8.21 1.20
CA ASP A 167 -25.15 7.23 1.35
C ASP A 167 -24.71 5.87 1.90
N GLU A 168 -23.41 5.56 1.93
CA GLU A 168 -22.92 4.35 2.62
C GLU A 168 -22.63 4.63 4.10
N PRO A 169 -23.41 4.06 5.05
CA PRO A 169 -23.05 4.11 6.45
C PRO A 169 -21.64 3.51 6.61
N PRO A 170 -20.82 4.04 7.55
CA PRO A 170 -19.48 3.54 7.78
C PRO A 170 -19.54 2.02 7.88
N LYS A 171 -18.80 1.33 7.00
CA LYS A 171 -18.75 -0.13 6.94
C LYS A 171 -18.66 -0.61 8.39
N PRO A 172 -19.69 -1.31 8.91
CA PRO A 172 -19.81 -1.53 10.34
C PRO A 172 -18.48 -2.14 10.81
N PRO A 173 -17.95 -1.71 11.96
CA PRO A 173 -16.72 -2.28 12.49
C PRO A 173 -16.87 -3.79 12.37
N ILE A 174 -15.91 -4.43 11.69
CA ILE A 174 -15.90 -5.87 11.45
C ILE A 174 -16.41 -6.52 12.75
N PRO A 175 -17.58 -7.20 12.73
CA PRO A 175 -18.20 -7.65 13.96
C PRO A 175 -17.18 -8.47 14.72
N GLU A 176 -16.93 -8.10 15.98
CA GLU A 176 -16.04 -8.88 16.83
C GLU A 176 -16.48 -10.35 16.73
N PRO A 177 -15.53 -11.30 16.65
CA PRO A 177 -15.91 -12.70 16.64
C PRO A 177 -16.81 -12.97 17.85
N SER A 178 -17.95 -13.61 17.63
CA SER A 178 -18.76 -14.14 18.73
C SER A 178 -17.96 -15.28 19.36
N LEU A 179 -17.14 -14.95 20.35
CA LEU A 179 -16.30 -15.90 21.06
C LEU A 179 -17.14 -16.59 22.14
N GLY A 180 -16.87 -17.88 22.34
CA GLY A 180 -17.47 -18.62 23.45
C GLY A 180 -17.01 -18.08 24.82
N PRO A 181 -17.71 -18.43 25.91
CA PRO A 181 -17.45 -17.91 27.25
C PRO A 181 -16.04 -18.25 27.79
N GLU A 182 -15.36 -19.22 27.16
CA GLU A 182 -13.98 -19.61 27.45
C GLU A 182 -12.93 -18.58 27.03
N TRP A 183 -13.26 -17.62 26.16
CA TRP A 183 -12.33 -16.56 25.77
C TRP A 183 -12.49 -15.34 26.66
N LYS A 184 -11.44 -14.98 27.40
CA LYS A 184 -11.42 -13.80 28.25
C LYS A 184 -10.60 -12.69 27.63
N LEU A 185 -11.17 -11.49 27.57
CA LEU A 185 -10.48 -10.29 27.12
C LEU A 185 -9.34 -9.96 28.09
N VAL A 186 -8.15 -9.73 27.54
CA VAL A 186 -6.94 -9.41 28.33
C VAL A 186 -6.36 -8.04 27.96
N ALA A 187 -6.48 -7.61 26.70
CA ALA A 187 -6.09 -6.27 26.30
C ALA A 187 -6.83 -5.82 25.04
N THR A 188 -7.08 -4.51 24.94
CA THR A 188 -7.56 -3.86 23.72
C THR A 188 -6.71 -2.63 23.46
N ASN A 189 -6.27 -2.44 22.23
CA ASN A 189 -5.69 -1.19 21.75
C ASN A 189 -6.15 -0.91 20.31
N PRO A 190 -5.76 0.23 19.70
CA PRO A 190 -6.21 0.58 18.35
C PRO A 190 -5.83 -0.45 17.26
N SER A 191 -4.80 -1.25 17.49
CA SER A 191 -4.26 -2.21 16.53
C SER A 191 -4.74 -3.64 16.75
N VAL A 192 -5.20 -4.01 17.95
CA VAL A 192 -5.63 -5.38 18.24
C VAL A 192 -6.51 -5.47 19.49
N THR A 193 -7.40 -6.46 19.47
CA THR A 193 -8.02 -7.01 20.67
C THR A 193 -7.46 -8.39 20.96
N LEU A 194 -7.03 -8.61 22.20
CA LEU A 194 -6.38 -9.82 22.68
C LEU A 194 -7.27 -10.55 23.69
N TYR A 195 -7.52 -11.82 23.42
CA TYR A 195 -8.23 -12.74 24.30
C TYR A 195 -7.35 -13.94 24.63
N VAL A 196 -7.69 -14.62 25.72
CA VAL A 196 -6.99 -15.82 26.19
C VAL A 196 -8.03 -16.89 26.50
N ASN A 197 -7.78 -18.13 26.05
CA ASN A 197 -8.70 -19.25 26.28
C ASN A 197 -8.50 -19.81 27.69
N THR A 198 -9.43 -19.56 28.60
CA THR A 198 -9.32 -19.98 30.00
C THR A 198 -9.61 -21.46 30.23
N ARG A 199 -10.33 -22.12 29.32
CA ARG A 199 -10.62 -23.55 29.42
C ARG A 199 -9.42 -24.42 29.02
N ARG A 200 -8.54 -23.88 28.16
CA ARG A 200 -7.35 -24.56 27.63
C ARG A 200 -6.04 -23.98 28.18
N ILE A 201 -6.05 -23.57 29.44
CA ILE A 201 -4.80 -23.24 30.15
C ILE A 201 -4.26 -24.52 30.76
N ASN A 202 -3.05 -24.90 30.38
CA ASN A 202 -2.35 -26.05 30.93
C ASN A 202 -1.16 -25.58 31.76
N TYR A 203 -1.15 -25.91 33.05
CA TYR A 203 -0.09 -25.54 33.98
C TYR A 203 0.92 -26.68 34.05
N LEU A 204 2.12 -26.42 33.54
CA LEU A 204 3.21 -27.38 33.50
C LEU A 204 4.13 -27.20 34.73
N PRO A 205 5.03 -28.18 35.00
CA PRO A 205 6.07 -28.04 36.01
C PRO A 205 6.92 -26.78 35.83
N GLU A 206 7.66 -26.43 36.89
CA GLU A 206 8.62 -25.32 36.89
C GLU A 206 8.03 -23.91 36.64
N GLY A 207 6.70 -23.77 36.68
CA GLY A 207 6.03 -22.49 36.48
C GLY A 207 5.87 -22.13 35.01
N ILE A 208 5.85 -23.11 34.12
CA ILE A 208 5.51 -22.93 32.70
C ILE A 208 4.00 -23.07 32.52
N VAL A 209 3.42 -22.23 31.66
CA VAL A 209 2.00 -22.26 31.31
C VAL A 209 1.85 -22.33 29.80
N GLU A 210 1.10 -23.31 29.32
CA GLU A 210 0.63 -23.37 27.94
C GLU A 210 -0.75 -22.72 27.83
N VAL A 211 -0.92 -21.85 26.84
CA VAL A 211 -2.17 -21.11 26.67
C VAL A 211 -2.42 -20.69 25.23
N TRP A 212 -3.67 -20.83 24.80
CA TRP A 212 -4.15 -20.28 23.54
C TRP A 212 -4.54 -18.82 23.69
N ALA A 213 -3.99 -17.96 22.84
CA ALA A 213 -4.33 -16.56 22.73
C ALA A 213 -4.96 -16.26 21.37
N LEU A 214 -5.99 -15.43 21.35
CA LEU A 214 -6.67 -15.00 20.13
C LEU A 214 -6.48 -13.49 19.96
N PHE A 215 -6.02 -13.11 18.78
CA PHE A 215 -5.79 -11.74 18.37
C PHE A 215 -6.79 -11.37 17.28
N VAL A 216 -7.54 -10.30 17.49
CA VAL A 216 -8.42 -9.69 16.47
C VAL A 216 -7.69 -8.47 15.91
N PRO A 217 -6.99 -8.59 14.77
CA PRO A 217 -6.18 -7.51 14.23
C PRO A 217 -7.03 -6.36 13.70
N ARG A 218 -6.56 -5.12 13.93
CA ARG A 218 -7.18 -3.85 13.54
C ARG A 218 -6.13 -2.92 12.93
N GLY A 219 -6.60 -1.88 12.24
CA GLY A 219 -5.74 -0.82 11.70
C GLY A 219 -4.54 -1.32 10.91
N GLU A 220 -3.38 -0.72 11.16
CA GLU A 220 -2.12 -1.01 10.45
C GLU A 220 -1.60 -2.44 10.70
N TRP A 221 -1.84 -2.99 11.89
CA TRP A 221 -1.40 -4.37 12.17
C TRP A 221 -2.18 -5.38 11.32
N ARG A 222 -3.47 -5.15 11.11
CA ARG A 222 -4.27 -5.93 10.17
C ARG A 222 -3.71 -5.85 8.75
N LYS A 223 -3.46 -4.65 8.23
CA LYS A 223 -2.90 -4.46 6.88
C LYS A 223 -1.58 -5.21 6.71
N THR A 224 -0.70 -5.12 7.72
CA THR A 224 0.58 -5.84 7.74
C THR A 224 0.38 -7.36 7.66
N LEU A 225 -0.55 -7.91 8.45
CA LEU A 225 -0.87 -9.34 8.42
C LEU A 225 -1.47 -9.77 7.08
N VAL A 226 -2.40 -8.99 6.52
CA VAL A 226 -2.99 -9.26 5.19
C VAL A 226 -1.89 -9.30 4.13
N ASN A 227 -0.98 -8.31 4.11
CA ASN A 227 0.13 -8.28 3.14
C ASN A 227 1.07 -9.49 3.29
N ARG A 228 1.36 -9.91 4.53
CA ARG A 228 2.13 -11.13 4.80
C ARG A 228 1.40 -12.38 4.29
N LEU A 229 0.09 -12.48 4.52
CA LEU A 229 -0.74 -13.59 4.06
C LEU A 229 -0.81 -13.64 2.53
N LYS A 230 -0.96 -12.49 1.85
CA LYS A 230 -0.94 -12.42 0.38
C LYS A 230 0.30 -13.07 -0.20
N LYS A 231 1.48 -12.71 0.32
CA LYS A 231 2.77 -13.30 -0.10
C LYS A 231 2.79 -14.82 0.10
N ASN A 232 2.33 -15.30 1.26
CA ASN A 232 2.30 -16.73 1.57
C ASN A 232 1.32 -17.51 0.68
N LEU A 233 0.12 -16.95 0.42
CA LEU A 233 -0.88 -17.56 -0.45
C LEU A 233 -0.38 -17.63 -1.90
N THR A 234 0.20 -16.54 -2.40
CA THR A 234 0.82 -16.52 -3.74
C THR A 234 1.91 -17.57 -3.88
N PHE A 235 2.77 -17.73 -2.87
CA PHE A 235 3.81 -18.76 -2.89
C PHE A 235 3.24 -20.19 -2.94
N LYS A 236 2.06 -20.41 -2.35
CA LYS A 236 1.33 -21.69 -2.41
C LYS A 236 0.48 -21.89 -3.67
N GLY A 237 0.44 -20.91 -4.58
CA GLY A 237 -0.44 -20.93 -5.74
C GLY A 237 -1.93 -20.69 -5.42
N GLU A 238 -2.23 -20.17 -4.23
CA GLU A 238 -3.59 -19.82 -3.80
C GLU A 238 -3.92 -18.35 -4.17
N ASP A 239 -5.22 -18.02 -4.28
CA ASP A 239 -5.64 -16.64 -4.56
C ASP A 239 -5.25 -15.70 -3.40
N PRO A 240 -4.34 -14.73 -3.61
CA PRO A 240 -3.92 -13.80 -2.56
C PRO A 240 -5.08 -12.95 -2.03
N ASN A 241 -6.17 -12.75 -2.78
CA ASN A 241 -7.32 -11.99 -2.30
C ASN A 241 -8.03 -12.68 -1.13
N ASN A 242 -7.85 -13.98 -0.92
CA ASN A 242 -8.35 -14.68 0.26
C ASN A 242 -7.78 -14.12 1.58
N ALA A 243 -6.61 -13.47 1.55
CA ALA A 243 -6.04 -12.81 2.72
C ALA A 243 -6.93 -11.69 3.29
N GLU A 244 -7.74 -11.03 2.44
CA GLU A 244 -8.66 -9.97 2.89
C GLU A 244 -9.77 -10.51 3.80
N ARG A 245 -10.02 -11.82 3.75
CA ARG A 245 -11.02 -12.50 4.58
C ARG A 245 -10.53 -12.75 6.00
N LEU A 246 -9.28 -12.41 6.33
CA LEU A 246 -8.70 -12.52 7.67
C LEU A 246 -9.67 -11.95 8.72
N ARG A 247 -9.94 -12.69 9.80
CA ARG A 247 -10.76 -12.23 10.93
C ARG A 247 -9.97 -12.19 12.22
N TYR A 248 -9.31 -13.29 12.57
CA TYR A 248 -8.52 -13.40 13.81
C TYR A 248 -7.38 -14.39 13.64
N VAL A 249 -6.41 -14.28 14.54
CA VAL A 249 -5.24 -15.16 14.64
C VAL A 249 -5.27 -15.84 15.99
N VAL A 250 -5.08 -17.15 16.03
CA VAL A 250 -5.00 -17.94 17.26
C VAL A 250 -3.58 -18.46 17.38
N VAL A 251 -2.96 -18.26 18.54
CA VAL A 251 -1.56 -18.63 18.79
C VAL A 251 -1.47 -19.44 20.07
N LEU A 252 -0.79 -20.58 20.02
CA LEU A 252 -0.41 -21.35 21.21
C LEU A 252 0.91 -20.82 21.75
N TYR A 253 0.88 -20.35 23.00
CA TYR A 253 2.05 -19.88 23.73
C TYR A 253 2.45 -20.85 24.82
N LYS A 254 3.76 -21.01 25.02
CA LYS A 254 4.35 -21.38 26.32
C LYS A 254 4.87 -20.12 27.00
N ILE A 255 4.58 -19.96 28.28
CA ILE A 255 5.00 -18.81 29.10
C ILE A 255 5.68 -19.33 30.35
N ASN A 256 6.94 -18.97 30.56
CA ASN A 256 7.66 -19.25 31.80
C ASN A 256 7.44 -18.09 32.78
N CYS A 257 6.61 -18.32 33.79
CA CYS A 257 6.25 -17.31 34.79
C CYS A 257 7.41 -16.92 35.72
N ARG A 258 8.47 -17.74 35.79
CA ARG A 258 9.65 -17.48 36.64
C ARG A 258 10.68 -16.64 35.90
N THR A 259 11.02 -17.03 34.67
CA THR A 259 12.07 -16.38 33.88
C THR A 259 11.55 -15.25 32.98
N ARG A 260 10.22 -15.06 32.92
CA ARG A 260 9.55 -14.09 32.04
C ARG A 260 9.97 -14.25 30.58
N GLN A 261 9.90 -15.49 30.10
CA GLN A 261 10.13 -15.84 28.71
C GLN A 261 8.86 -16.45 28.11
N TYR A 262 8.73 -16.36 26.80
CA TYR A 262 7.64 -17.00 26.07
C TYR A 262 8.15 -17.68 24.80
N ALA A 263 7.46 -18.72 24.37
CA ALA A 263 7.66 -19.38 23.08
C ALA A 263 6.33 -19.46 22.33
N ARG A 264 6.38 -19.30 21.00
CA ARG A 264 5.23 -19.51 20.10
C ARG A 264 5.36 -20.90 19.50
N LEU A 265 4.37 -21.75 19.76
CA LEU A 265 4.38 -23.13 19.28
C LEU A 265 3.57 -23.26 18.00
N GLU A 266 2.37 -22.70 17.98
CA GLU A 266 1.45 -22.79 16.85
C GLU A 266 0.82 -21.45 16.57
N GLU A 267 0.57 -21.16 15.30
CA GLU A 267 -0.19 -19.99 14.83
C GLU A 267 -1.17 -20.45 13.76
N VAL A 268 -2.45 -20.16 13.95
CA VAL A 268 -3.51 -20.44 12.98
C VAL A 268 -4.29 -19.17 12.69
N VAL A 269 -4.44 -18.85 11.42
CA VAL A 269 -5.08 -17.64 10.93
C VAL A 269 -6.42 -18.02 10.32
N TYR A 270 -7.49 -17.39 10.79
CA TYR A 270 -8.85 -17.73 10.40
C TYR A 270 -9.53 -16.62 9.60
N SER A 271 -10.39 -17.04 8.67
CA SER A 271 -11.28 -16.19 7.91
C SER A 271 -12.58 -15.87 8.66
N PHE A 272 -13.46 -15.07 8.04
CA PHE A 272 -14.82 -14.81 8.52
C PHE A 272 -15.68 -16.05 8.73
N GLU A 273 -15.53 -17.02 7.84
CA GLU A 273 -16.27 -18.29 7.81
C GLU A 273 -15.58 -19.39 8.63
N LYS A 274 -14.59 -19.02 9.47
CA LYS A 274 -13.75 -19.96 10.24
C LYS A 274 -12.91 -20.89 9.36
N THR A 275 -12.68 -20.53 8.10
CA THR A 275 -11.72 -21.22 7.22
C THR A 275 -10.30 -20.91 7.67
N VAL A 276 -9.41 -21.89 7.67
CA VAL A 276 -7.99 -21.67 7.91
C VAL A 276 -7.36 -21.04 6.67
N LEU A 277 -6.82 -19.84 6.81
CA LEU A 277 -6.08 -19.13 5.76
C LEU A 277 -4.59 -19.44 5.79
N TYR A 278 -4.07 -19.74 6.98
CA TYR A 278 -2.67 -20.06 7.20
C TYR A 278 -2.54 -20.81 8.53
N SER A 279 -1.64 -21.78 8.58
CA SER A 279 -1.25 -22.47 9.79
C SER A 279 0.25 -22.67 9.82
N TYR A 280 0.83 -22.53 11.00
CA TYR A 280 2.23 -22.78 11.29
C TYR A 280 2.34 -23.54 12.61
N SER A 281 3.21 -24.54 12.64
CA SER A 281 3.59 -25.26 13.86
C SER A 281 5.11 -25.32 13.90
N SER A 282 5.70 -24.91 15.02
CA SER A 282 7.12 -25.03 15.27
C SER A 282 7.43 -26.36 15.93
N GLN A 283 8.42 -27.10 15.43
CA GLN A 283 8.99 -28.25 16.14
C GLN A 283 10.01 -27.85 17.21
N TYR A 284 10.44 -26.58 17.20
CA TYR A 284 11.46 -26.06 18.11
C TYR A 284 10.90 -24.95 19.00
N GLU A 285 11.15 -25.06 20.30
CA GLU A 285 10.78 -24.03 21.27
C GLU A 285 11.82 -22.93 21.30
N LYS A 286 11.57 -21.87 20.51
CA LYS A 286 12.36 -20.65 20.61
C LYS A 286 11.80 -19.78 21.75
N TRP A 287 12.57 -19.69 22.83
CA TRP A 287 12.24 -18.86 23.98
C TRP A 287 12.75 -17.43 23.80
N ASP A 288 11.81 -16.48 23.74
CA ASP A 288 12.08 -15.05 23.68
C ASP A 288 11.77 -14.38 25.04
N LYS A 289 12.49 -13.31 25.38
CA LYS A 289 12.21 -12.53 26.58
C LYS A 289 10.88 -11.77 26.44
N ILE A 290 10.10 -11.72 27.52
CA ILE A 290 8.88 -10.91 27.58
C ILE A 290 9.26 -9.45 27.79
N ILE A 291 8.95 -8.62 26.80
CA ILE A 291 9.21 -7.18 26.84
C ILE A 291 8.06 -6.47 27.57
N PRO A 292 8.33 -5.53 28.50
CA PRO A 292 7.30 -4.72 29.14
C PRO A 292 6.38 -4.02 28.13
N GLY A 293 5.07 -3.99 28.42
CA GLY A 293 4.07 -3.39 27.55
C GLY A 293 3.67 -4.23 26.32
N SER A 294 4.37 -5.33 26.03
CA SER A 294 4.04 -6.24 24.93
C SER A 294 2.78 -7.07 25.21
N PHE A 295 2.20 -7.67 24.16
CA PHE A 295 1.10 -8.63 24.34
C PHE A 295 1.53 -9.86 25.13
N ALA A 296 2.77 -10.33 24.96
CA ALA A 296 3.29 -11.45 25.74
C ALA A 296 3.26 -11.13 27.24
N GLU A 297 3.57 -9.89 27.65
CA GLU A 297 3.45 -9.47 29.05
C GLU A 297 2.00 -9.46 29.53
N ARG A 298 1.07 -9.01 28.69
CA ARG A 298 -0.37 -9.00 29.04
C ARG A 298 -0.90 -10.41 29.27
N ILE A 299 -0.50 -11.37 28.42
CA ILE A 299 -0.85 -12.79 28.60
C ILE A 299 -0.19 -13.34 29.86
N GLU A 300 1.11 -13.09 30.07
CA GLU A 300 1.87 -13.52 31.26
C GLU A 300 1.22 -13.04 32.56
N LYS A 301 0.95 -11.74 32.68
CA LYS A 301 0.28 -11.17 33.85
C LYS A 301 -1.07 -11.84 34.14
N TYR A 302 -1.82 -12.20 33.09
CA TYR A 302 -3.09 -12.89 33.24
C TYR A 302 -2.93 -14.33 33.73
N VAL A 303 -2.09 -15.13 33.08
CA VAL A 303 -2.00 -16.58 33.35
C VAL A 303 -1.13 -16.91 34.57
N CYS A 304 -0.08 -16.12 34.84
CA CYS A 304 0.86 -16.37 35.93
C CYS A 304 0.31 -15.92 37.29
N LYS A 305 -0.55 -14.89 37.34
CA LYS A 305 -1.29 -14.54 38.57
C LYS A 305 -2.18 -15.70 39.02
N LYS A 306 -2.94 -16.27 38.08
CA LYS A 306 -3.82 -17.44 38.30
C LYS A 306 -3.05 -18.70 38.69
N HIS A 307 -1.80 -18.87 38.26
CA HIS A 307 -0.97 -20.02 38.68
C HIS A 307 -0.66 -19.99 40.18
N LYS A 308 -0.44 -18.80 40.75
CA LYS A 308 -0.17 -18.62 42.18
C LYS A 308 -1.39 -18.87 43.07
N GLU A 309 -2.60 -18.72 42.54
CA GLU A 309 -3.86 -18.94 43.27
C GLU A 309 -4.28 -20.42 43.33
N LYS A 310 -3.65 -21.30 42.52
CA LYS A 310 -3.97 -22.73 42.42
C LYS A 310 -2.94 -23.66 43.10
N LYS A 311 -1.85 -23.10 43.61
CA LYS A 311 -0.87 -23.80 44.45
C LYS A 311 -1.08 -23.38 45.89
#